data_AF-A0A2Z6PHQ7-F1
#
_entry.id   AF-A0A2Z6PHQ7-F1
#
_cell.length_a   1.000
_cell.length_b   1.000
_cell.length_c   1.000
_cell.angle_alpha   90.00
_cell.angle_beta   90.00
_cell.angle_gamma   90.00
#
_symmetry.space_group_name_H-M   'P 1'
#
loop_
_entity.id
_entity.type
_entity.pdbx_description
1 polymer ?
#
loop_
_entity_poly.entity_id
_entity_poly.type
_entity_poly.pdbx_seq_one_letter_code
_entity_poly.pdbx_strand_id
1 'polypeptide(L)'
;MVLGSVINPAEASDFRSLVLNHKLSVADIFNVISHKRDSDLLGELSHFSDQSKENGFHIIHICAEMTPLVSRGSVASYVTSISRALQRKGHLAEVILPKYTRLSLDEVQGCVKLMWRLTRILMVNYMETKFGLVYDNVVYGIGVTLIEPSDYSSFFSREMIYGYPDDFERFSYFCRASLDYIVKCGKQPDILHLHNWETAIVGPLFWDIFVNKM
;
A
#
# COMPACT_ATOMS: atom_id res chain seq x y z
N MET A 1 -19.23 -8.61 17.61
CA MET A 1 -20.11 -7.42 17.73
C MET A 1 -20.17 -6.79 16.35
N VAL A 2 -21.28 -6.96 15.64
CA VAL A 2 -21.46 -6.47 14.26
C VAL A 2 -22.00 -5.05 14.36
N LEU A 3 -21.22 -4.04 13.94
CA LEU A 3 -21.58 -2.61 13.92
C LEU A 3 -22.66 -2.27 12.86
N GLY A 4 -23.58 -3.19 12.58
CA GLY A 4 -24.49 -3.11 11.44
C GLY A 4 -25.68 -2.15 11.62
N SER A 5 -25.89 -1.61 12.83
CA SER A 5 -27.07 -0.80 13.16
C SER A 5 -26.78 0.62 13.63
N VAL A 6 -25.51 1.04 13.64
CA VAL A 6 -25.12 2.31 14.28
C VAL A 6 -24.75 3.38 13.24
N ILE A 7 -24.39 3.00 12.02
CA ILE A 7 -23.88 3.94 11.01
C ILE A 7 -24.48 3.56 9.66
N ASN A 8 -25.11 4.51 8.96
CA ASN A 8 -25.68 4.26 7.65
C ASN A 8 -24.58 4.25 6.55
N PRO A 9 -24.85 3.73 5.34
CA PRO A 9 -23.83 3.60 4.29
C PRO A 9 -23.22 4.93 3.84
N ALA A 10 -23.97 6.03 3.93
CA ALA A 10 -23.48 7.36 3.58
C ALA A 10 -22.52 7.88 4.65
N GLU A 11 -22.89 7.77 5.93
CA GLU A 11 -22.01 8.11 7.05
C GLU A 11 -20.74 7.26 7.06
N ALA A 12 -20.83 5.97 6.71
CA ALA A 12 -19.65 5.11 6.58
C ALA A 12 -18.75 5.52 5.40
N SER A 13 -19.34 6.01 4.31
CA SER A 13 -18.62 6.56 3.16
C SER A 13 -17.95 7.89 3.50
N ASP A 14 -18.64 8.74 4.26
CA ASP A 14 -18.11 10.02 4.74
C ASP A 14 -16.98 9.80 5.75
N PHE A 15 -17.11 8.84 6.67
CA PHE A 15 -16.02 8.45 7.57
C PHE A 15 -14.83 7.89 6.81
N ARG A 16 -15.04 7.04 5.80
CA ARG A 16 -13.94 6.57 4.94
C ARG A 16 -13.29 7.72 4.19
N SER A 17 -14.07 8.64 3.65
CA SER A 17 -13.59 9.85 2.98
C SER A 17 -12.78 10.72 3.94
N LEU A 18 -13.25 10.91 5.18
CA LEU A 18 -12.56 11.64 6.24
C LEU A 18 -11.25 10.98 6.65
N VAL A 19 -11.22 9.65 6.80
CA VAL A 19 -9.99 8.89 7.12
C VAL A 19 -8.99 8.92 5.97
N LEU A 20 -9.47 8.89 4.71
CA LEU A 20 -8.61 8.94 3.53
C LEU A 20 -8.09 10.36 3.24
N ASN A 21 -8.89 11.38 3.52
CA ASN A 21 -8.58 12.78 3.22
C ASN A 21 -7.97 13.56 4.39
N HIS A 22 -8.03 13.04 5.63
CA HIS A 22 -7.42 13.68 6.80
C HIS A 22 -6.45 12.77 7.56
N LYS A 23 -5.30 13.40 7.86
CA LYS A 23 -4.08 12.85 8.45
C LYS A 23 -4.22 12.59 9.97
N LEU A 24 -5.27 11.89 10.40
CA LEU A 24 -5.53 11.61 11.82
C LEU A 24 -5.22 10.15 12.20
N SER A 25 -4.63 9.98 13.38
CA SER A 25 -4.40 8.69 14.01
C SER A 25 -5.69 8.08 14.56
N VAL A 26 -6.17 7.01 13.95
CA VAL A 26 -7.32 6.22 14.44
C VAL A 26 -7.06 5.68 15.86
N ALA A 27 -5.79 5.44 16.22
CA ALA A 27 -5.40 4.94 17.53
C ALA A 27 -5.55 5.99 18.65
N ASP A 28 -5.27 7.26 18.35
CA ASP A 28 -5.42 8.35 19.32
C ASP A 28 -6.89 8.67 19.56
N ILE A 29 -7.72 8.52 18.52
CA ILE A 29 -9.18 8.60 18.62
C ILE A 29 -9.66 7.50 19.59
N PHE A 30 -9.41 6.23 19.28
CA PHE A 30 -10.00 5.11 20.01
C PHE A 30 -9.64 5.07 21.52
N ASN A 31 -8.40 5.46 21.87
CA ASN A 31 -7.96 5.49 23.27
C ASN A 31 -8.69 6.56 24.11
N VAL A 32 -9.01 7.71 23.53
CA VAL A 32 -9.68 8.82 24.24
C VAL A 32 -11.17 8.55 24.43
N ILE A 33 -11.78 7.87 23.48
CA ILE A 33 -13.24 7.69 23.45
C ILE A 33 -13.74 6.32 23.94
N SER A 34 -12.88 5.31 24.11
CA SER A 34 -13.29 3.93 24.47
C SER A 34 -14.13 3.75 25.74
N HIS A 35 -14.15 4.76 26.62
CA HIS A 35 -14.87 4.71 27.91
C HIS A 35 -16.18 5.53 27.94
N LYS A 36 -16.57 6.16 26.83
CA LYS A 36 -17.73 7.08 26.79
C LYS A 36 -18.96 6.40 26.16
N ARG A 37 -20.15 6.89 26.54
CA ARG A 37 -21.43 6.42 25.99
C ARG A 37 -21.62 6.92 24.56
N ASP A 38 -22.37 6.19 23.75
CA ASP A 38 -22.51 6.42 22.30
C ASP A 38 -22.93 7.85 21.89
N SER A 39 -23.75 8.53 22.70
CA SER A 39 -24.14 9.93 22.45
C SER A 39 -23.00 10.92 22.66
N ASP A 40 -22.15 10.64 23.64
CA ASP A 40 -21.03 11.49 24.04
C ASP A 40 -19.85 11.27 23.05
N LEU A 41 -19.75 10.07 22.46
CA LEU A 41 -18.84 9.75 21.35
C LEU A 41 -19.09 10.60 20.11
N LEU A 42 -20.35 10.69 19.67
CA LEU A 42 -20.73 11.43 18.47
C LEU A 42 -20.48 12.94 18.61
N GLY A 43 -20.70 13.48 19.81
CA GLY A 43 -20.39 14.87 20.14
C GLY A 43 -18.88 15.16 20.16
N GLU A 44 -18.05 14.24 20.65
CA GLU A 44 -16.60 14.43 20.62
C GLU A 44 -15.98 14.20 19.25
N LEU A 45 -16.48 13.25 18.46
CA LEU A 45 -16.03 13.01 17.09
C LEU A 45 -16.22 14.25 16.21
N SER A 46 -17.33 15.00 16.41
CA SER A 46 -17.57 16.24 15.66
C SER A 46 -16.67 17.39 16.09
N HIS A 47 -16.25 17.45 17.36
CA HIS A 47 -15.29 18.44 17.87
C HIS A 47 -13.82 18.06 17.63
N PHE A 48 -13.50 16.77 17.51
CA PHE A 48 -12.14 16.27 17.22
C PHE A 48 -11.65 16.65 15.82
N SER A 49 -12.57 16.86 14.88
CA SER A 49 -12.30 17.46 13.56
C SER A 49 -11.47 18.75 13.66
N ASP A 50 -11.66 19.52 14.75
CA ASP A 50 -11.01 20.83 14.92
C ASP A 50 -9.74 20.78 15.79
N GLN A 51 -9.52 19.70 16.56
CA GLN A 51 -8.49 19.64 17.60
C GLN A 51 -7.54 18.44 17.43
N SER A 52 -6.63 18.52 16.45
CA SER A 52 -5.24 18.04 16.50
C SER A 52 -4.67 17.89 15.08
N LYS A 53 -4.15 19.00 14.54
CA LYS A 53 -3.41 19.05 13.27
C LYS A 53 -1.97 18.57 13.43
N GLU A 54 -1.75 17.34 13.89
CA GLU A 54 -0.48 16.68 13.57
C GLU A 54 -0.66 16.08 12.18
N ASN A 55 -0.07 16.70 11.16
CA ASN A 55 -0.16 16.25 9.77
C ASN A 55 0.55 14.89 9.62
N GLY A 56 -0.14 13.78 9.89
CA GLY A 56 0.32 12.45 9.56
C GLY A 56 0.74 12.30 8.10
N PHE A 57 1.90 11.69 7.84
CA PHE A 57 2.38 11.51 6.47
C PHE A 57 1.66 10.35 5.77
N HIS A 58 1.51 10.46 4.45
CA HIS A 58 1.20 9.33 3.57
C HIS A 58 2.53 8.73 3.08
N ILE A 59 2.84 7.53 3.55
CA ILE A 59 4.04 6.78 3.19
C ILE A 59 3.66 5.55 2.37
N ILE A 60 4.28 5.38 1.21
CA ILE A 60 4.21 4.14 0.45
C ILE A 60 5.58 3.46 0.49
N HIS A 61 5.60 2.26 1.05
CA HIS A 61 6.75 1.37 1.00
C HIS A 61 6.73 0.55 -0.27
N ILE A 62 7.82 0.54 -1.03
CA ILE A 62 8.02 -0.38 -2.16
C ILE A 62 9.08 -1.38 -1.74
N CYS A 63 8.75 -2.67 -1.76
CA CYS A 63 9.63 -3.72 -1.26
C CYS A 63 9.42 -5.04 -2.02
N ALA A 64 10.38 -5.95 -1.91
CA ALA A 64 10.26 -7.32 -2.44
C ALA A 64 9.71 -8.32 -1.40
N GLU A 65 9.73 -7.97 -0.11
CA GLU A 65 9.36 -8.86 0.99
C GLU A 65 8.54 -8.14 2.07
N MET A 66 7.53 -8.82 2.62
CA MET A 66 6.71 -8.34 3.74
C MET A 66 6.11 -9.53 4.50
N THR A 67 6.19 -9.53 5.83
CA THR A 67 5.56 -10.57 6.66
C THR A 67 4.04 -10.30 6.82
N PRO A 68 3.18 -11.32 6.70
CA PRO A 68 3.48 -12.75 6.50
C PRO A 68 3.61 -13.17 5.03
N LEU A 69 3.18 -12.32 4.09
CA LEU A 69 2.98 -12.68 2.68
C LEU A 69 4.22 -13.35 2.07
N VAL A 70 5.37 -12.72 2.25
CA VAL A 70 6.66 -13.10 1.71
C VAL A 70 7.70 -12.87 2.80
N SER A 71 8.06 -13.91 3.53
CA SER A 71 8.95 -13.84 4.70
C SER A 71 10.19 -14.74 4.49
N ARG A 72 11.15 -14.27 3.70
CA ARG A 72 12.43 -15.00 3.47
C ARG A 72 13.58 -14.40 4.27
N GLY A 73 13.65 -13.08 4.36
CA GLY A 73 14.70 -12.34 5.05
C GLY A 73 14.19 -11.43 6.18
N SER A 74 15.13 -10.78 6.87
CA SER A 74 14.84 -9.85 7.97
C SER A 74 14.04 -8.63 7.50
N VAL A 75 14.22 -8.21 6.24
CA VAL A 75 13.52 -7.06 5.63
C VAL A 75 12.00 -7.25 5.66
N ALA A 76 11.51 -8.48 5.46
CA ALA A 76 10.08 -8.77 5.50
C ALA A 76 9.46 -8.35 6.85
N SER A 77 10.11 -8.71 7.95
CA SER A 77 9.65 -8.40 9.30
C SER A 77 9.81 -6.91 9.63
N TYR A 78 10.86 -6.28 9.09
CA TYR A 78 11.11 -4.86 9.25
C TYR A 78 10.03 -4.02 8.58
N VAL A 79 9.70 -4.28 7.31
CA VAL A 79 8.64 -3.57 6.56
C VAL A 79 7.31 -3.63 7.30
N THR A 80 6.93 -4.81 7.79
CA THR A 80 5.70 -4.97 8.58
C THR A 80 5.78 -4.17 9.88
N SER A 81 6.89 -4.25 10.60
CA SER A 81 7.05 -3.59 11.90
C SER A 81 7.06 -2.06 11.78
N ILE A 82 7.78 -1.51 10.81
CA ILE A 82 7.84 -0.05 10.58
C ILE A 82 6.49 0.47 10.10
N SER A 83 5.81 -0.22 9.19
CA SER A 83 4.47 0.15 8.72
C SER A 83 3.48 0.22 9.88
N ARG A 84 3.47 -0.79 10.77
CA ARG A 84 2.62 -0.78 11.97
C ARG A 84 3.00 0.32 12.95
N ALA A 85 4.29 0.61 13.11
CA ALA A 85 4.75 1.70 13.97
C ALA A 85 4.30 3.07 13.45
N LEU A 86 4.38 3.29 12.14
CA LEU A 86 3.90 4.49 11.47
C LEU A 86 2.38 4.66 11.63
N GLN A 87 1.60 3.59 11.45
CA GLN A 87 0.16 3.61 11.68
C GLN A 87 -0.22 3.97 13.12
N ARG A 88 0.49 3.42 14.12
CA ARG A 88 0.29 3.76 15.54
C ARG A 88 0.64 5.21 15.86
N LYS A 89 1.44 5.87 15.01
CA LYS A 89 1.79 7.29 15.10
C LYS A 89 0.89 8.19 14.24
N GLY A 90 -0.18 7.64 13.67
CA GLY A 90 -1.15 8.40 12.88
C GLY A 90 -0.77 8.64 11.43
N HIS A 91 0.22 7.93 10.92
CA HIS A 91 0.60 8.02 9.52
C HIS A 91 -0.14 6.98 8.70
N LEU A 92 -0.49 7.34 7.45
CA LEU A 92 -1.02 6.39 6.49
C LEU A 92 0.15 5.65 5.84
N ALA A 93 0.35 4.39 6.21
CA ALA A 93 1.37 3.52 5.61
C ALA A 93 0.72 2.47 4.69
N GLU A 94 1.22 2.39 3.46
CA GLU A 94 0.84 1.36 2.48
C GLU A 94 2.09 0.62 1.98
N VAL A 95 1.90 -0.59 1.47
CA VAL A 95 2.97 -1.43 0.93
C VAL A 95 2.61 -1.88 -0.48
N ILE A 96 3.55 -1.73 -1.41
CA ILE A 96 3.50 -2.32 -2.75
C ILE A 96 4.49 -3.47 -2.81
N LEU A 97 4.04 -4.63 -3.27
CA LEU A 97 4.79 -5.88 -3.31
C LEU A 97 4.57 -6.61 -4.65
N PRO A 98 5.56 -7.38 -5.17
CA PRO A 98 5.30 -8.29 -6.28
C PRO A 98 4.34 -9.39 -5.84
N LYS A 99 3.45 -9.80 -6.75
CA LYS A 99 2.60 -10.97 -6.52
C LYS A 99 3.37 -12.25 -6.86
N TYR A 100 4.00 -12.85 -5.86
CA TYR A 100 4.63 -14.17 -6.00
C TYR A 100 3.57 -15.28 -6.09
N THR A 101 3.90 -16.43 -6.69
CA THR A 101 2.98 -17.60 -6.71
C THR A 101 2.68 -18.11 -5.30
N ARG A 102 3.70 -18.13 -4.44
CA ARG A 102 3.59 -18.60 -3.06
C ARG A 102 3.49 -17.39 -2.14
N LEU A 103 2.28 -17.08 -1.71
CA LEU A 103 2.00 -16.09 -0.68
C LEU A 103 1.40 -16.81 0.52
N SER A 104 1.85 -16.46 1.73
CA SER A 104 1.13 -16.87 2.94
C SER A 104 -0.09 -15.97 3.12
N LEU A 105 -1.28 -16.55 2.99
CA LEU A 105 -2.55 -15.79 2.96
C LEU A 105 -3.32 -15.87 4.28
N ASP A 106 -2.79 -16.55 5.30
CA ASP A 106 -3.50 -16.84 6.55
C ASP A 106 -3.96 -15.58 7.30
N GLU A 107 -3.26 -14.46 7.11
CA GLU A 107 -3.57 -13.18 7.77
C GLU A 107 -4.06 -12.10 6.80
N VAL A 108 -4.36 -12.46 5.56
CA VAL A 108 -4.88 -11.53 4.55
C VAL A 108 -6.37 -11.33 4.77
N GLN A 109 -6.79 -10.07 4.85
CA GLN A 109 -8.19 -9.67 4.97
C GLN A 109 -8.59 -8.80 3.79
N GLY A 110 -9.84 -8.93 3.31
CA GLY A 110 -10.42 -8.04 2.29
C GLY A 110 -9.66 -8.02 0.96
N CYS A 111 -9.65 -9.14 0.23
CA CYS A 111 -9.05 -9.21 -1.11
C CYS A 111 -10.01 -8.61 -2.15
N VAL A 112 -9.63 -7.48 -2.74
CA VAL A 112 -10.33 -6.89 -3.89
C VAL A 112 -9.43 -7.04 -5.11
N LYS A 113 -9.89 -7.85 -6.08
CA LYS A 113 -9.22 -8.03 -7.37
C LYS A 113 -9.65 -6.91 -8.32
N LEU A 114 -8.71 -6.05 -8.70
CA LEU A 114 -8.95 -5.01 -9.69
C LEU A 114 -8.08 -5.27 -10.94
N MET A 115 -8.71 -5.24 -12.11
CA MET A 115 -7.98 -5.36 -13.37
C MET A 115 -7.54 -3.97 -13.82
N TRP A 116 -6.25 -3.71 -13.85
CA TRP A 116 -5.70 -2.44 -14.31
C TRP A 116 -4.97 -2.62 -15.63
N ARG A 117 -5.19 -1.69 -16.57
CA ARG A 117 -4.26 -1.53 -17.69
C ARG A 117 -3.06 -0.77 -17.16
N LEU A 118 -1.96 -1.45 -16.85
CA LEU A 118 -0.65 -0.80 -16.68
C LEU A 118 -0.20 -0.23 -18.05
N THR A 119 0.48 0.91 -18.09
CA THR A 119 0.75 1.64 -19.34
C THR A 119 2.16 2.17 -19.30
N ARG A 120 2.95 1.72 -20.28
CA ARG A 120 4.38 2.00 -20.50
C ARG A 120 5.28 1.49 -19.38
N ILE A 121 5.84 0.31 -19.61
CA ILE A 121 7.10 -0.07 -18.98
C ILE A 121 8.21 0.22 -19.99
N LEU A 122 9.23 0.97 -19.58
CA LEU A 122 10.47 1.07 -20.34
C LEU A 122 11.28 -0.17 -19.96
N MET A 123 11.21 -1.24 -20.76
CA MET A 123 12.21 -2.30 -20.70
C MET A 123 13.29 -1.95 -21.72
N VAL A 124 14.55 -2.12 -21.30
CA VAL A 124 15.73 -1.92 -22.13
C VAL A 124 15.52 -2.65 -23.46
N ASN A 125 15.29 -1.89 -24.53
CA ASN A 125 15.11 -2.28 -25.94
C ASN A 125 13.69 -2.52 -26.52
N TYR A 126 12.58 -2.44 -25.77
CA TYR A 126 11.24 -2.55 -26.38
C TYR A 126 10.20 -1.62 -25.72
N MET A 127 9.55 -0.78 -26.53
CA MET A 127 8.40 0.04 -26.13
C MET A 127 7.11 -0.76 -26.30
N GLU A 128 6.76 -1.61 -25.32
CA GLU A 128 5.48 -2.32 -25.33
C GLU A 128 4.54 -1.87 -24.19
N THR A 129 3.27 -1.69 -24.52
CA THR A 129 2.22 -1.49 -23.52
C THR A 129 1.82 -2.85 -22.97
N LYS A 130 2.10 -3.09 -21.69
CA LYS A 130 1.83 -4.36 -21.03
C LYS A 130 0.77 -4.20 -19.96
N PHE A 131 -0.10 -5.20 -19.84
CA PHE A 131 -1.07 -5.26 -18.76
C PHE A 131 -0.40 -5.85 -17.51
N GLY A 132 -0.99 -5.60 -16.36
CA GLY A 132 -0.66 -6.34 -15.16
C GLY A 132 -1.80 -6.21 -14.18
N LEU A 133 -2.00 -7.25 -13.39
CA LEU A 133 -3.11 -7.33 -12.46
C LEU A 133 -2.67 -6.75 -11.12
N VAL A 134 -3.59 -6.02 -10.49
CA VAL A 134 -3.34 -5.43 -9.19
C VAL A 134 -4.35 -5.98 -8.19
N TYR A 135 -3.85 -6.37 -7.03
CA TYR A 135 -4.67 -6.93 -5.96
C TYR A 135 -4.49 -6.05 -4.74
N ASP A 136 -5.56 -5.36 -4.34
CA ASP A 136 -5.56 -4.59 -3.12
C ASP A 136 -6.07 -5.48 -1.97
N ASN A 137 -5.29 -5.50 -0.90
CA ASN A 137 -5.47 -6.36 0.25
C ASN A 137 -5.19 -5.56 1.53
N VAL A 138 -5.58 -6.11 2.67
CA VAL A 138 -5.21 -5.57 3.98
C VAL A 138 -4.52 -6.65 4.80
N VAL A 139 -3.37 -6.30 5.38
CA VAL A 139 -2.57 -7.17 6.24
C VAL A 139 -2.23 -6.40 7.51
N TYR A 140 -2.68 -6.89 8.68
CA TYR A 140 -2.52 -6.18 9.96
C TYR A 140 -2.99 -4.72 9.97
N GLY A 141 -3.99 -4.38 9.14
CA GLY A 141 -4.47 -3.00 8.95
C GLY A 141 -3.66 -2.18 7.95
N ILE A 142 -2.57 -2.71 7.39
CA ILE A 142 -1.76 -2.07 6.34
C ILE A 142 -2.39 -2.35 4.98
N GLY A 143 -2.59 -1.32 4.16
CA GLY A 143 -2.98 -1.48 2.77
C GLY A 143 -1.83 -2.11 1.96
N VAL A 144 -2.07 -3.27 1.36
CA VAL A 144 -1.08 -4.01 0.58
C VAL A 144 -1.56 -4.19 -0.85
N THR A 145 -0.79 -3.65 -1.79
CA THR A 145 -1.03 -3.77 -3.22
C THR A 145 -0.06 -4.79 -3.81
N LEU A 146 -0.60 -5.85 -4.42
CA LEU A 146 0.20 -6.86 -5.12
C LEU A 146 0.17 -6.62 -6.62
N ILE A 147 1.35 -6.59 -7.27
CA ILE A 147 1.47 -6.39 -8.72
C ILE A 147 1.87 -7.71 -9.39
N GLU A 148 1.05 -8.15 -10.33
CA GLU A 148 1.29 -9.34 -11.16
C GLU A 148 1.50 -8.97 -12.63
N PRO A 149 2.63 -9.34 -13.23
CA PRO A 149 2.83 -9.18 -14.67
C PRO A 149 1.89 -10.10 -15.47
N SER A 150 1.16 -9.57 -16.48
CA SER A 150 0.31 -10.42 -17.33
C SER A 150 1.12 -11.29 -18.29
N ASP A 151 2.10 -10.68 -18.96
CA ASP A 151 2.85 -11.30 -20.06
C ASP A 151 4.14 -11.97 -19.57
N TYR A 152 4.52 -11.70 -18.32
CA TYR A 152 5.71 -12.22 -17.64
C TYR A 152 5.34 -12.86 -16.31
N SER A 153 4.22 -13.58 -16.25
CA SER A 153 3.77 -14.25 -15.03
C SER A 153 4.88 -15.13 -14.42
N SER A 154 5.83 -15.61 -15.23
CA SER A 154 7.03 -16.33 -14.80
C SER A 154 8.04 -15.52 -13.99
N PHE A 155 8.01 -14.18 -13.98
CA PHE A 155 8.97 -13.34 -13.24
C PHE A 155 8.91 -13.58 -11.74
N PHE A 156 7.69 -13.61 -11.17
CA PHE A 156 7.47 -13.83 -9.75
C PHE A 156 6.84 -15.20 -9.45
N SER A 157 6.65 -16.02 -10.48
CA SER A 157 6.24 -17.42 -10.35
C SER A 157 7.42 -18.38 -10.26
N ARG A 158 8.29 -18.15 -9.26
CA ARG A 158 9.54 -18.89 -9.06
C ARG A 158 9.70 -19.34 -7.61
N GLU A 159 10.66 -20.24 -7.39
CA GLU A 159 10.93 -20.81 -6.07
C GLU A 159 11.61 -19.81 -5.12
N MET A 160 12.60 -19.07 -5.65
CA MET A 160 13.36 -18.07 -4.92
C MET A 160 12.87 -16.66 -5.27
N ILE A 161 13.16 -15.70 -4.40
CA ILE A 161 12.83 -14.28 -4.62
C ILE A 161 13.84 -13.62 -5.56
N TYR A 162 15.11 -13.88 -5.29
CA TYR A 162 16.29 -13.35 -5.98
C TYR A 162 17.30 -14.49 -6.24
N GLY A 163 18.39 -14.16 -6.93
CA GLY A 163 19.45 -15.07 -7.36
C GLY A 163 19.32 -15.55 -8.80
N TYR A 164 18.48 -14.90 -9.63
CA TYR A 164 18.31 -15.29 -11.02
C TYR A 164 19.05 -14.34 -11.98
N PRO A 165 19.47 -14.83 -13.16
CA PRO A 165 20.15 -13.99 -14.16
C PRO A 165 19.35 -12.76 -14.63
N ASP A 166 18.02 -12.82 -14.50
CA ASP A 166 17.07 -11.79 -14.95
C ASP A 166 16.46 -10.98 -13.79
N ASP A 167 17.05 -11.01 -12.59
CA ASP A 167 16.52 -10.24 -11.46
C ASP A 167 16.49 -8.74 -11.73
N PHE A 168 17.51 -8.21 -12.42
CA PHE A 168 17.51 -6.81 -12.80
C PHE A 168 16.29 -6.45 -13.66
N GLU A 169 15.92 -7.31 -14.60
CA GLU A 169 14.78 -7.11 -15.50
C GLU A 169 13.45 -7.19 -14.74
N ARG A 170 13.25 -8.23 -13.91
CA ARG A 170 11.99 -8.40 -13.17
C ARG A 170 11.74 -7.24 -12.20
N PHE A 171 12.78 -6.80 -11.51
CA PHE A 171 12.65 -5.79 -10.47
C PHE A 171 12.55 -4.39 -11.09
N SER A 172 13.18 -4.16 -12.25
CA SER A 172 12.92 -2.98 -13.07
C SER A 172 11.47 -2.91 -13.54
N TYR A 173 10.90 -4.03 -14.00
CA TYR A 173 9.47 -4.12 -14.32
C TYR A 173 8.60 -3.74 -13.11
N PHE A 174 8.87 -4.36 -11.96
CA PHE A 174 8.07 -4.15 -10.74
C PHE A 174 8.13 -2.70 -10.25
N CYS A 175 9.32 -2.09 -10.22
CA CYS A 175 9.49 -0.70 -9.81
C CYS A 175 8.70 0.26 -10.70
N ARG A 176 8.77 0.03 -12.02
CA ARG A 176 8.04 0.83 -12.99
C ARG A 176 6.53 0.67 -12.83
N ALA A 177 6.05 -0.57 -12.72
CA ALA A 177 4.64 -0.86 -12.53
C ALA A 177 4.10 -0.27 -11.22
N SER A 178 4.91 -0.24 -10.16
CA SER A 178 4.59 0.41 -8.88
C SER A 178 4.35 1.90 -9.06
N LEU A 179 5.26 2.61 -9.74
CA LEU A 179 5.08 4.05 -10.03
C LEU A 179 3.84 4.32 -10.89
N ASP A 180 3.62 3.53 -11.94
CA ASP A 180 2.43 3.68 -12.80
C ASP A 180 1.13 3.43 -12.05
N TYR A 181 1.11 2.47 -11.11
CA TYR A 181 -0.04 2.23 -10.23
C TYR A 181 -0.33 3.46 -9.35
N ILE A 182 0.70 4.01 -8.69
CA ILE A 182 0.54 5.17 -7.79
C ILE A 182 -0.04 6.36 -8.57
N VAL A 183 0.49 6.67 -9.76
CA VAL A 183 -0.02 7.75 -10.64
C VAL A 183 -1.47 7.49 -11.05
N LYS A 184 -1.81 6.28 -11.47
CA LYS A 184 -3.16 5.95 -11.98
C LYS A 184 -4.24 5.96 -10.92
N CYS A 185 -3.88 5.57 -9.70
CA CYS A 185 -4.78 5.65 -8.56
C CYS A 185 -4.88 7.09 -8.01
N GLY A 186 -4.15 8.06 -8.58
CA GLY A 186 -4.11 9.44 -8.10
C GLY A 186 -3.51 9.58 -6.71
N LYS A 187 -2.69 8.60 -6.28
CA LYS A 187 -2.06 8.64 -4.96
C LYS A 187 -0.97 9.69 -4.94
N GLN A 188 -0.95 10.51 -3.89
CA GLN A 188 0.06 11.56 -3.66
C GLN A 188 0.77 11.31 -2.32
N PRO A 189 1.63 10.27 -2.23
CA PRO A 189 2.39 10.02 -1.01
C PRO A 189 3.33 11.19 -0.71
N ASP A 190 3.39 11.58 0.55
CA ASP A 190 4.42 12.49 1.06
C ASP A 190 5.81 11.83 0.99
N ILE A 191 5.88 10.50 1.18
CA ILE A 191 7.14 9.74 1.22
C ILE A 191 7.01 8.43 0.41
N LEU A 192 7.93 8.24 -0.54
CA LEU A 192 8.23 6.92 -1.11
C LEU A 192 9.44 6.32 -0.41
N HIS A 193 9.24 5.19 0.27
CA HIS A 193 10.30 4.50 1.01
C HIS A 193 10.66 3.19 0.30
N LEU A 194 11.87 3.16 -0.27
CA LEU A 194 12.38 2.04 -1.06
C LEU A 194 13.20 1.10 -0.18
N HIS A 195 12.92 -0.20 -0.27
CA HIS A 195 13.61 -1.22 0.50
C HIS A 195 14.53 -2.06 -0.40
N ASN A 196 15.82 -2.07 -0.05
CA ASN A 196 16.89 -2.82 -0.71
C ASN A 196 17.12 -2.51 -2.21
N TRP A 197 18.03 -3.26 -2.82
CA TRP A 197 18.49 -3.08 -4.20
C TRP A 197 17.41 -3.40 -5.24
N GLU A 198 16.48 -4.30 -4.92
CA GLU A 198 15.36 -4.71 -5.77
C GLU A 198 14.47 -3.51 -6.12
N THR A 199 14.44 -2.47 -5.28
CA THR A 199 13.59 -1.29 -5.48
C THR A 199 14.36 -0.01 -5.80
N ALA A 200 15.69 -0.08 -5.86
CA ALA A 200 16.56 1.09 -6.00
C ALA A 200 16.31 1.87 -7.30
N ILE A 201 15.92 1.19 -8.39
CA ILE A 201 15.68 1.83 -9.69
C ILE A 201 14.44 2.74 -9.70
N VAL A 202 13.58 2.70 -8.67
CA VAL A 202 12.52 3.70 -8.49
C VAL A 202 13.10 5.12 -8.42
N GLY A 203 14.27 5.30 -7.79
CA GLY A 203 14.93 6.61 -7.65
C GLY A 203 15.15 7.33 -8.99
N PRO A 204 15.93 6.76 -9.94
CA PRO A 204 16.12 7.36 -11.25
C PRO A 204 14.83 7.41 -12.09
N LEU A 205 13.91 6.46 -11.92
CA LEU A 205 12.65 6.42 -12.68
C LEU A 205 11.62 7.45 -12.20
N PHE A 206 11.74 7.94 -10.96
CA PHE A 206 10.74 8.78 -10.31
C PHE A 206 10.38 10.03 -11.12
N TRP A 207 11.39 10.78 -11.58
CA TRP A 207 11.15 12.03 -12.32
C TRP A 207 10.43 11.81 -13.66
N ASP A 208 10.84 10.77 -14.39
CA ASP A 208 10.31 10.48 -15.73
C ASP A 208 8.84 10.06 -15.72
N ILE A 209 8.39 9.43 -14.64
CA ILE A 209 7.08 8.77 -14.58
C ILE A 209 6.13 9.50 -13.66
N PHE A 210 6.61 9.92 -12.50
CA PHE A 210 5.79 10.42 -11.42
C PHE A 210 5.57 11.92 -11.55
N VAL A 211 6.65 12.68 -11.68
CA VAL A 211 6.58 14.15 -11.69
C VAL A 211 6.06 14.68 -13.03
N ASN A 212 6.54 14.14 -14.15
CA ASN A 212 6.14 14.62 -15.47
C ASN A 212 4.70 14.24 -15.89
N LYS A 213 3.94 13.55 -15.04
CA LYS A 213 2.56 13.09 -15.32
C LYS A 213 1.52 13.57 -14.30
N MET A 214 1.93 14.22 -13.21
CA MET A 214 1.02 14.97 -12.33
C MET A 214 0.79 16.37 -12.89
#